data_AF-A0A944TSC6-F1
#
_entry.id   AF-A0A944TSC6-F1
#
_cell.length_a   1.000
_cell.length_b   1.000
_cell.length_c   1.000
_cell.angle_alpha   90.00
_cell.angle_beta   90.00
_cell.angle_gamma   90.00
#
_symmetry.space_group_name_H-M   'P 1'
#
loop_
_entity.id
_entity.type
_entity.pdbx_description
1 polymer ?
#
loop_
_entity_poly.entity_id
_entity_poly.type
_entity_poly.pdbx_seq_one_letter_code
_entity_poly.pdbx_strand_id
1 'polypeptide(L)'
;DVDAHKGDGTAELTASDSSISTLSIHMAKGWPLDGPQLDSRGELRPQFIASDVDIPVLPINQDSYNMLLEEGLYELEEQHATPELCIIVHGADAYEGDQLASTHHLNLTLEQLKERDQLLDRFLLEREIPRVYLMAGGYGGQSYRVYTQFLKGILPDFLDD
;
A
#
# COMPACT_ATOMS: atom_id res chain seq x y z
N ASP A 1 -2.96 -2.32 -1.17
CA ASP A 1 -2.36 -1.09 -1.69
C ASP A 1 -1.41 -0.53 -0.64
N VAL A 2 -0.14 -0.33 -1.03
CA VAL A 2 0.91 0.25 -0.16
C VAL A 2 1.57 1.49 -0.77
N ASP A 3 0.90 2.10 -1.75
CA ASP A 3 1.21 3.44 -2.22
C ASP A 3 0.98 4.48 -1.10
N ALA A 4 1.75 5.58 -1.10
CA ALA A 4 1.61 6.61 -0.08
C ALA A 4 0.23 7.28 -0.17
N HIS A 5 -0.33 7.42 -1.37
CA HIS A 5 -1.67 7.94 -1.57
C HIS A 5 -2.72 6.86 -1.31
N LYS A 6 -3.91 7.30 -0.91
CA LYS A 6 -5.01 6.37 -0.65
C LYS A 6 -5.37 5.63 -1.92
N GLY A 7 -5.56 4.32 -1.81
CA GLY A 7 -6.01 3.44 -2.89
C GLY A 7 -7.50 3.57 -3.19
N ASP A 8 -8.01 4.80 -3.31
CA ASP A 8 -9.44 5.11 -3.42
C ASP A 8 -10.08 4.55 -4.69
N GLY A 9 -9.35 4.57 -5.81
CA GLY A 9 -9.82 3.97 -7.06
C GLY A 9 -10.03 2.46 -6.95
N THR A 10 -9.14 1.75 -6.25
CA THR A 10 -9.30 0.30 -5.99
C THR A 10 -10.55 0.08 -5.14
N ALA A 11 -10.71 0.83 -4.06
CA ALA A 11 -11.87 0.73 -3.18
C ALA A 11 -13.19 1.03 -3.91
N GLU A 12 -13.24 2.07 -4.74
CA GLU A 12 -14.43 2.42 -5.54
C GLU A 12 -14.78 1.31 -6.53
N LEU A 13 -13.80 0.80 -7.28
CA LEU A 13 -14.03 -0.22 -8.31
C LEU A 13 -14.55 -1.54 -7.74
N THR A 14 -14.13 -1.91 -6.53
CA THR A 14 -14.46 -3.21 -5.92
C THR A 14 -15.62 -3.12 -4.93
N ALA A 15 -16.12 -1.93 -4.60
CA ALA A 15 -17.14 -1.71 -3.56
C ALA A 15 -18.43 -2.55 -3.73
N SER A 16 -18.74 -2.99 -4.95
CA SER A 16 -19.93 -3.82 -5.25
C SER A 16 -19.60 -5.29 -5.53
N ASP A 17 -18.36 -5.72 -5.35
CA ASP A 17 -17.90 -7.07 -5.62
C ASP A 17 -17.31 -7.72 -4.35
N SER A 18 -18.13 -8.48 -3.65
CA SER A 18 -17.73 -9.15 -2.42
C SER A 18 -16.74 -10.31 -2.62
N SER A 19 -16.36 -10.63 -3.86
CA SER A 19 -15.30 -11.61 -4.14
C SER A 19 -13.90 -11.00 -4.03
N ILE A 20 -13.80 -9.66 -3.90
CA ILE A 20 -12.55 -8.92 -3.78
C ILE A 20 -12.51 -8.23 -2.44
N SER A 21 -11.53 -8.58 -1.60
CA SER A 21 -11.21 -7.86 -0.38
C SER A 21 -10.05 -6.89 -0.62
N THR A 22 -10.08 -5.75 0.06
CA THR A 22 -9.17 -4.63 -0.17
C THR A 22 -8.53 -4.15 1.12
N LEU A 23 -7.23 -3.84 1.04
CA LEU A 23 -6.48 -3.18 2.09
C LEU A 23 -5.73 -1.99 1.50
N SER A 24 -5.78 -0.84 2.15
CA SER A 24 -4.95 0.32 1.81
C SER A 24 -4.31 0.90 3.07
N ILE A 25 -2.98 0.94 3.12
CA ILE A 25 -2.23 1.72 4.11
C ILE A 25 -1.63 2.93 3.42
N HIS A 26 -1.98 4.12 3.90
CA HIS A 26 -1.72 5.37 3.17
C HIS A 26 -1.58 6.56 4.12
N MET A 27 -1.15 7.70 3.61
CA MET A 27 -1.10 8.95 4.39
C MET A 27 -2.49 9.36 4.87
N ALA A 28 -2.65 9.61 6.16
CA ALA A 28 -3.93 10.04 6.74
C ALA A 28 -4.43 11.41 6.26
N LYS A 29 -3.56 12.21 5.62
CA LYS A 29 -3.82 13.59 5.17
C LYS A 29 -2.99 13.90 3.93
N GLY A 30 -3.37 14.96 3.21
CA GLY A 30 -2.75 15.35 1.96
C GLY A 30 -3.60 14.91 0.77
N TRP A 31 -3.13 15.15 -0.45
CA TRP A 31 -3.83 14.69 -1.65
C TRP A 31 -4.00 13.16 -1.63
N PRO A 32 -5.16 12.58 -2.00
CA PRO A 32 -6.40 13.22 -2.48
C PRO A 32 -7.42 13.59 -1.38
N LEU A 33 -7.05 13.49 -0.10
CA LEU A 33 -7.88 13.69 1.10
C LEU A 33 -7.95 15.15 1.59
N ASP A 34 -7.40 16.10 0.84
CA ASP A 34 -7.33 17.53 1.16
C ASP A 34 -8.57 18.34 0.73
N GLY A 35 -9.54 17.68 0.09
CA GLY A 35 -10.82 18.26 -0.35
C GLY A 35 -12.00 18.00 0.59
N PRO A 36 -13.20 18.54 0.26
CA PRO A 36 -14.42 18.25 1.00
C PRO A 36 -14.87 16.79 0.79
N GLN A 37 -15.40 16.15 1.83
CA GLN A 37 -15.85 14.75 1.77
C GLN A 37 -17.01 14.50 0.82
N LEU A 38 -17.92 15.47 0.74
CA LEU A 38 -19.10 15.38 -0.11
C LEU A 38 -18.93 16.22 -1.37
N ASP A 39 -19.53 15.76 -2.46
CA ASP A 39 -19.69 16.56 -3.67
C ASP A 39 -20.83 17.60 -3.50
N SER A 40 -21.11 18.37 -4.56
CA SER A 40 -22.17 19.39 -4.53
C SER A 40 -23.59 18.83 -4.40
N ARG A 41 -23.76 17.50 -4.55
CA ARG A 41 -25.04 16.79 -4.40
C ARG A 41 -25.17 16.13 -3.03
N GLY A 42 -24.14 16.18 -2.19
CA GLY A 42 -24.11 15.52 -0.90
C GLY A 42 -23.69 14.05 -0.97
N GLU A 43 -23.15 13.59 -2.10
CA GLU A 43 -22.65 12.23 -2.29
C GLU A 43 -21.19 12.16 -1.82
N LEU A 44 -20.79 11.03 -1.23
CA LEU A 44 -19.40 10.80 -0.83
C LEU A 44 -18.52 10.82 -2.07
N ARG A 45 -17.43 11.62 -2.06
CA ARG A 45 -16.50 11.63 -3.18
C ARG A 45 -15.65 10.35 -3.20
N PRO A 46 -15.23 9.88 -4.40
CA PRO A 46 -14.47 8.64 -4.55
C PRO A 46 -13.26 8.52 -3.63
N GLN A 47 -12.48 9.60 -3.48
CA GLN A 47 -11.31 9.63 -2.60
C GLN A 47 -11.56 9.31 -1.12
N PHE A 48 -12.81 9.34 -0.66
CA PHE A 48 -13.21 9.02 0.71
C PHE A 48 -13.88 7.65 0.84
N ILE A 49 -14.03 6.91 -0.27
CA ILE A 49 -14.44 5.50 -0.23
C ILE A 49 -13.29 4.71 0.42
N ALA A 50 -13.61 3.95 1.46
CA ALA A 50 -12.65 3.17 2.22
C ALA A 50 -12.46 1.78 1.60
N SER A 51 -11.23 1.25 1.68
CA SER A 51 -11.01 -0.19 1.55
C SER A 51 -11.66 -0.96 2.71
N ASP A 52 -11.81 -2.27 2.60
CA ASP A 52 -12.31 -3.11 3.69
C ASP A 52 -11.44 -2.95 4.94
N VAL A 53 -10.12 -2.92 4.75
CA VAL A 53 -9.13 -2.51 5.77
C VAL A 53 -8.45 -1.22 5.31
N ASP A 54 -8.86 -0.09 5.88
CA ASP A 54 -8.38 1.25 5.54
C ASP A 54 -7.50 1.82 6.68
N ILE A 55 -6.21 2.00 6.41
CA ILE A 55 -5.19 2.28 7.44
C ILE A 55 -4.56 3.67 7.19
N PRO A 56 -5.17 4.74 7.72
CA PRO A 56 -4.62 6.08 7.61
C PRO A 56 -3.44 6.28 8.59
N VAL A 57 -2.25 6.52 8.07
CA VAL A 57 -1.03 6.75 8.87
C VAL A 57 -0.77 8.25 9.01
N LEU A 58 -0.80 8.73 10.25
CA LEU A 58 -0.36 10.10 10.57
C LEU A 58 1.16 10.18 10.58
N PRO A 59 1.78 11.34 10.29
CA PRO A 59 3.24 11.49 10.33
C PRO A 59 3.88 11.09 11.67
N ILE A 60 3.18 11.29 12.78
CA ILE A 60 3.64 10.90 14.13
C ILE A 60 3.67 9.38 14.32
N ASN A 61 2.99 8.62 13.47
CA ASN A 61 2.88 7.16 13.51
C ASN A 61 3.67 6.49 12.37
N GLN A 62 4.43 7.22 11.56
CA GLN A 62 5.14 6.64 10.41
C GLN A 62 6.13 5.54 10.80
N ASP A 63 6.76 5.64 11.98
CA ASP A 63 7.68 4.61 12.48
C ASP A 63 6.97 3.29 12.81
N SER A 64 5.64 3.34 13.03
CA SER A 64 4.79 2.18 13.24
C SER A 64 4.19 1.61 11.95
N TYR A 65 4.54 2.15 10.78
CA TYR A 65 3.94 1.77 9.49
C TYR A 65 3.91 0.25 9.27
N ASN A 66 5.04 -0.44 9.45
CA ASN A 66 5.12 -1.88 9.21
C ASN A 66 4.31 -2.70 10.21
N MET A 67 4.22 -2.24 11.47
CA MET A 67 3.36 -2.87 12.48
C MET A 67 1.87 -2.67 12.14
N LEU A 68 1.47 -1.46 11.74
CA LEU A 68 0.10 -1.18 11.32
C LEU A 68 -0.29 -1.98 10.07
N LEU A 69 0.62 -2.13 9.11
CA LEU A 69 0.41 -2.99 7.94
C LEU A 69 0.23 -4.46 8.35
N GLU A 70 1.06 -4.97 9.25
CA GLU A 70 0.94 -6.35 9.74
C GLU A 70 -0.41 -6.58 10.44
N GLU A 71 -0.80 -5.68 11.34
CA GLU A 71 -2.11 -5.72 12.01
C GLU A 71 -3.26 -5.73 10.98
N GLY A 72 -3.18 -4.86 9.97
CA GLY A 72 -4.18 -4.79 8.91
C GLY A 72 -4.25 -6.05 8.04
N LEU A 73 -3.12 -6.70 7.77
CA LEU A 73 -3.11 -7.97 7.03
C LEU A 73 -3.82 -9.08 7.80
N TYR A 74 -3.61 -9.15 9.13
CA TYR A 74 -4.33 -10.09 9.99
C TYR A 74 -5.81 -9.75 10.12
N GLU A 75 -6.16 -8.46 10.19
CA GLU A 75 -7.55 -8.01 10.17
C GLU A 75 -8.26 -8.43 8.88
N LEU A 76 -7.61 -8.26 7.72
CA LEU A 76 -8.16 -8.68 6.42
C LEU A 76 -8.35 -10.20 6.36
N GLU A 77 -7.41 -10.97 6.90
CA GLU A 77 -7.50 -12.44 6.99
C GLU A 77 -8.62 -12.90 7.93
N GLU A 78 -8.87 -12.20 9.04
CA GLU A 78 -9.97 -12.52 9.95
C GLU A 78 -11.35 -12.25 9.33
N GLN A 79 -11.45 -11.18 8.55
CA GLN A 79 -12.73 -10.71 7.99
C GLN A 79 -13.13 -11.42 6.69
N HIS A 80 -12.18 -11.96 5.93
CA HIS A 80 -12.43 -12.46 4.59
C HIS A 80 -11.89 -13.88 4.37
N ALA A 81 -12.41 -14.56 3.36
CA ALA A 81 -11.86 -15.84 2.92
C ALA A 81 -10.44 -15.66 2.35
N THR A 82 -9.60 -16.67 2.49
CA THR A 82 -8.27 -16.70 1.86
C THR A 82 -8.41 -16.52 0.35
N PRO A 83 -7.74 -15.52 -0.25
CA PRO A 83 -7.87 -15.24 -1.68
C PRO A 83 -7.09 -16.25 -2.52
N GLU A 84 -7.55 -16.50 -3.75
CA GLU A 84 -6.85 -17.33 -4.74
C GLU A 84 -5.66 -16.60 -5.39
N LEU A 85 -5.61 -15.28 -5.28
CA LEU A 85 -4.58 -14.40 -5.84
C LEU A 85 -4.53 -13.08 -5.05
N CYS A 86 -3.33 -12.59 -4.75
CA CYS A 86 -3.13 -11.25 -4.21
C CYS A 86 -2.47 -10.32 -5.25
N ILE A 87 -3.01 -9.11 -5.43
CA ILE A 87 -2.40 -8.05 -6.23
C ILE A 87 -1.89 -6.97 -5.28
N ILE A 88 -0.59 -6.71 -5.33
CA ILE A 88 0.07 -5.67 -4.55
C ILE A 88 0.31 -4.47 -5.45
N VAL A 89 -0.46 -3.41 -5.23
CA VAL A 89 -0.15 -2.07 -5.73
C VAL A 89 1.04 -1.55 -4.92
N HIS A 90 2.21 -1.61 -5.55
CA HIS A 90 3.51 -1.49 -4.90
C HIS A 90 4.12 -0.11 -5.17
N GLY A 91 3.62 0.89 -4.43
CA GLY A 91 4.18 2.24 -4.48
C GLY A 91 5.52 2.34 -3.75
N ALA A 92 6.45 3.09 -4.35
CA ALA A 92 7.73 3.48 -3.78
C ALA A 92 7.72 4.91 -3.21
N ASP A 93 6.60 5.61 -3.32
CA ASP A 93 6.48 7.04 -2.98
C ASP A 93 6.32 7.34 -1.50
N ALA A 94 6.15 6.33 -0.65
CA ALA A 94 6.34 6.45 0.80
C ALA A 94 7.83 6.57 1.20
N TYR A 95 8.76 6.45 0.24
CA TYR A 95 10.20 6.58 0.47
C TYR A 95 10.59 8.01 0.84
N GLU A 96 11.44 8.18 1.85
CA GLU A 96 12.05 9.46 2.22
C GLU A 96 12.79 10.17 1.07
N GLY A 97 13.17 9.42 0.02
CA GLY A 97 13.81 9.93 -1.20
C GLY A 97 12.84 10.27 -2.33
N ASP A 98 11.53 10.19 -2.10
CA ASP A 98 10.52 10.63 -3.05
C ASP A 98 10.57 12.16 -3.23
N GLN A 99 10.11 12.67 -4.37
CA GLN A 99 10.20 14.09 -4.73
C GLN A 99 8.84 14.76 -4.85
N LEU A 100 7.75 14.00 -4.79
CA LEU A 100 6.42 14.56 -4.88
C LEU A 100 6.01 15.14 -3.53
N ALA A 101 5.90 16.46 -3.43
CA ALA A 101 5.67 17.14 -2.14
C ALA A 101 4.46 16.64 -1.33
N SER A 102 3.44 16.08 -1.99
CA SER A 102 2.27 15.51 -1.31
C SER A 102 2.56 14.24 -0.52
N THR A 103 3.66 13.53 -0.79
CA THR A 103 3.99 12.24 -0.18
C THR A 103 4.76 12.37 1.14
N HIS A 104 5.26 13.58 1.45
CA HIS A 104 6.14 13.86 2.60
C HIS A 104 5.49 13.65 3.97
N HIS A 105 4.21 13.27 4.05
CA HIS A 105 3.61 12.82 5.32
C HIS A 105 4.08 11.42 5.73
N LEU A 106 4.65 10.65 4.80
CA LEU A 106 5.43 9.45 5.07
C LEU A 106 6.86 9.67 4.57
N ASN A 107 7.84 9.36 5.41
CA ASN A 107 9.26 9.39 5.05
C ASN A 107 9.90 8.08 5.48
N LEU A 108 9.43 6.97 4.93
CA LEU A 108 9.98 5.67 5.25
C LEU A 108 11.39 5.56 4.70
N THR A 109 12.31 5.09 5.51
CA THR A 109 13.67 4.77 5.08
C THR A 109 13.64 3.62 4.07
N LEU A 110 14.75 3.48 3.34
CA LEU A 110 14.90 2.37 2.40
C LEU A 110 14.79 1.00 3.11
N GLU A 111 15.28 0.88 4.35
CA GLU A 111 15.18 -0.37 5.13
C GLU A 111 13.75 -0.63 5.61
N GLN A 112 13.01 0.38 6.06
CA GLN A 112 11.59 0.22 6.42
C GLN A 112 10.74 -0.26 5.23
N LEU A 113 11.03 0.24 4.02
CA LEU A 113 10.35 -0.24 2.80
C LEU A 113 10.74 -1.67 2.44
N LYS A 114 12.00 -2.06 2.68
CA LYS A 114 12.43 -3.44 2.50
C LYS A 114 11.71 -4.38 3.48
N GLU A 115 11.60 -3.97 4.74
CA GLU A 115 10.84 -4.69 5.77
C GLU A 115 9.35 -4.81 5.38
N ARG A 116 8.74 -3.73 4.88
CA ARG A 116 7.37 -3.72 4.34
C ARG A 116 7.18 -4.80 3.27
N ASP A 117 8.09 -4.80 2.29
CA ASP A 117 7.98 -5.69 1.15
C ASP A 117 8.24 -7.17 1.55
N GLN A 118 9.19 -7.40 2.47
CA GLN A 118 9.45 -8.71 3.05
C GLN A 118 8.28 -9.22 3.91
N LEU A 119 7.62 -8.33 4.66
CA LEU A 119 6.43 -8.65 5.44
C LEU A 119 5.30 -9.16 4.52
N LEU A 120 5.00 -8.42 3.45
CA LEU A 120 3.98 -8.80 2.47
C LEU A 120 4.32 -10.15 1.81
N ASP A 121 5.55 -10.30 1.32
CA ASP A 121 5.98 -11.52 0.64
C ASP A 121 5.90 -12.74 1.56
N ARG A 122 6.42 -12.62 2.79
CA ARG A 122 6.36 -13.69 3.81
C ARG A 122 4.92 -14.02 4.18
N PHE A 123 4.09 -13.02 4.48
CA PHE A 123 2.69 -13.21 4.86
C PHE A 123 1.94 -14.03 3.82
N LEU A 124 2.12 -13.71 2.54
CA LEU A 124 1.47 -14.39 1.42
C LEU A 124 2.10 -15.76 1.13
N LEU A 125 3.42 -15.91 1.27
CA LEU A 125 4.11 -17.21 1.12
C LEU A 125 3.64 -18.24 2.12
N GLU A 126 3.56 -17.87 3.40
CA GLU A 126 3.17 -18.77 4.49
C GLU A 126 1.73 -19.28 4.33
N ARG A 127 0.91 -18.55 3.56
CA ARG A 127 -0.48 -18.89 3.25
C ARG A 127 -0.65 -19.53 1.87
N GLU A 128 0.45 -19.77 1.17
CA GLU A 128 0.47 -20.32 -0.19
C GLU A 128 -0.34 -19.48 -1.20
N ILE A 129 -0.47 -18.17 -0.98
CA ILE A 129 -1.23 -17.25 -1.84
C ILE A 129 -0.32 -16.78 -2.99
N PRO A 130 -0.70 -17.07 -4.26
CA PRO A 130 -0.03 -16.49 -5.43
C PRO A 130 -0.11 -14.96 -5.38
N ARG A 131 0.97 -14.29 -5.78
CA ARG A 131 1.05 -12.83 -5.66
C ARG A 131 1.66 -12.16 -6.87
N VAL A 132 1.09 -11.01 -7.22
CA VAL A 132 1.50 -10.16 -8.34
C VAL A 132 1.83 -8.78 -7.81
N TYR A 133 3.04 -8.30 -8.06
CA TYR A 133 3.45 -6.94 -7.72
C TYR A 133 3.30 -6.04 -8.95
N LEU A 134 2.57 -4.95 -8.78
CA LEU A 134 2.38 -3.91 -9.79
C LEU A 134 3.01 -2.62 -9.28
N MET A 135 4.00 -2.08 -9.99
CA MET A 135 4.60 -0.80 -9.63
C MET A 135 3.54 0.32 -9.66
N ALA A 136 3.57 1.20 -8.67
CA ALA A 136 2.68 2.35 -8.56
C ALA A 136 3.47 3.65 -8.42
N GLY A 137 3.08 4.55 -7.51
CA GLY A 137 3.74 5.82 -7.26
C GLY A 137 5.24 5.67 -6.97
N GLY A 138 6.00 6.73 -7.25
CA GLY A 138 7.44 6.76 -7.11
C GLY A 138 8.03 7.83 -8.03
N TYR A 139 8.28 9.00 -7.47
CA TYR A 139 8.57 10.22 -8.22
C TYR A 139 10.01 10.71 -8.01
N GLY A 140 10.76 10.06 -7.13
CA GLY A 140 12.18 10.34 -6.91
C GLY A 140 13.10 9.58 -7.88
N GLY A 141 14.20 10.23 -8.29
CA GLY A 141 15.23 9.58 -9.12
C GLY A 141 15.92 8.37 -8.46
N GLN A 142 15.63 8.09 -7.18
CA GLN A 142 16.14 6.96 -6.42
C GLN A 142 15.05 5.94 -6.05
N SER A 143 13.79 6.12 -6.47
CA SER A 143 12.68 5.22 -6.12
C SER A 143 12.88 3.80 -6.65
N TYR A 144 13.68 3.61 -7.71
CA TYR A 144 14.06 2.28 -8.22
C TYR A 144 14.76 1.40 -7.16
N ARG A 145 15.41 2.02 -6.16
CA ARG A 145 16.08 1.30 -5.06
C ARG A 145 15.09 0.50 -4.22
N VAL A 146 13.87 0.99 -4.06
CA VAL A 146 12.79 0.30 -3.34
C VAL A 146 12.46 -1.04 -4.00
N TYR A 147 12.28 -1.03 -5.32
CA TYR A 147 11.98 -2.27 -6.07
C TYR A 147 13.18 -3.20 -6.14
N THR A 148 14.36 -2.68 -6.50
CA THR A 148 15.54 -3.51 -6.76
C THR A 148 16.09 -4.18 -5.51
N GLN A 149 15.98 -3.57 -4.33
CA GLN A 149 16.40 -4.24 -3.09
C GLN A 149 15.48 -5.42 -2.74
N PHE A 150 14.18 -5.29 -2.99
CA PHE A 150 13.20 -6.33 -2.71
C PHE A 150 13.36 -7.50 -3.69
N LEU A 151 13.42 -7.20 -5.00
CA LEU A 151 13.60 -8.22 -6.04
C LEU A 151 14.88 -9.03 -5.85
N LYS A 152 15.98 -8.40 -5.41
CA LYS A 152 17.23 -9.10 -5.05
C LYS A 152 17.05 -10.11 -3.93
N GLY A 153 16.09 -9.90 -3.03
CA GLY A 153 15.80 -10.81 -1.92
C GLY A 153 14.93 -12.01 -2.33
N ILE A 154 14.00 -11.82 -3.26
CA ILE A 154 13.00 -12.85 -3.62
C ILE A 154 13.29 -13.57 -4.95
N LEU A 155 14.16 -13.01 -5.79
CA LEU A 155 14.57 -13.60 -7.08
C LEU A 155 16.11 -13.68 -7.17
N PRO A 156 16.80 -14.34 -6.22
CA PRO A 156 18.25 -14.40 -6.21
C PRO A 156 18.81 -15.03 -7.50
N ASP A 157 18.16 -16.09 -7.99
CA ASP A 157 18.63 -16.87 -9.14
C ASP A 157 18.44 -16.16 -10.50
N PHE A 158 17.76 -15.01 -10.55
CA PHE A 158 17.48 -14.27 -11.80
C PHE A 158 18.41 -13.07 -12.03
N LEU A 159 19.28 -12.73 -11.07
CA LEU A 159 20.12 -11.53 -11.13
C LEU A 159 21.62 -11.84 -11.22
N ASP A 160 22.00 -13.11 -11.24
CA ASP A 160 23.38 -13.58 -11.31
C ASP A 160 23.89 -13.87 -12.75
N ASP A 161 23.11 -13.49 -13.79
CA ASP A 161 23.50 -13.57 -15.22
C ASP A 161 23.85 -12.19 -15.84
#